data_AF-A0A7W5UIG0-F1
#
_entry.id   AF-A0A7W5UIG0-F1
#
_cell.length_a   1.000
_cell.length_b   1.000
_cell.length_c   1.000
_cell.angle_alpha   90.00
_cell.angle_beta   90.00
_cell.angle_gamma   90.00
#
_symmetry.space_group_name_H-M   'P 1'
#
loop_
_entity.id
_entity.type
_entity.pdbx_description
1 polymer ?
#
loop_
_entity_poly.entity_id
_entity_poly.type
_entity_poly.pdbx_seq_one_letter_code
_entity_poly.pdbx_strand_id
1 'polypeptide(L)'
;MDEKLKSTIDKIVQLSKQNPEFDAELRKRLERTSSANVISSQMSICDDVHAIRETLEIRANNSISYDFILAKGNQRLRDQLLIDNLRMENAALNLKEKELERFYSFCANAFYQIENVVNFYFYVMFPDINNLLSFIENATNVDGIYSFKCNANKEYKSVSDIEITHKLNAICNTLFPDDKNIKATYSQLRQVRNEGAHRCMVIVEEHDENNALYRFFKYNTFNSIRIVLIKLVGTIKQEIENVGKIIKKRGVIVNVLPSIAFIKVEGKSLQVSLQQLKNVCNKTANSQIEIIYKNSSIIDIVDIK
;
A
#
# COMPACT_ATOMS: atom_id res chain seq x y z
N MET A 1 23.45 -44.45 -31.10
CA MET A 1 22.26 -45.19 -30.63
C MET A 1 22.25 -46.48 -31.42
N ASP A 2 22.27 -47.64 -30.75
CA ASP A 2 22.41 -48.96 -31.38
C ASP A 2 21.30 -49.15 -32.44
N GLU A 3 21.68 -49.37 -33.70
CA GLU A 3 20.73 -49.50 -34.82
C GLU A 3 19.71 -50.62 -34.55
N LYS A 4 20.10 -51.64 -33.80
CA LYS A 4 19.19 -52.72 -33.36
C LYS A 4 18.11 -52.20 -32.44
N LEU A 5 18.45 -51.26 -31.55
CA LEU A 5 17.50 -50.67 -30.62
C LEU A 5 16.47 -49.82 -31.37
N LYS A 6 16.93 -49.03 -32.34
CA LYS A 6 16.07 -48.19 -33.17
C LYS A 6 15.11 -49.05 -34.02
N SER A 7 15.64 -50.09 -34.68
CA SER A 7 14.84 -51.05 -35.45
C SER A 7 13.80 -51.79 -34.58
N THR A 8 14.15 -52.10 -33.33
CA THR A 8 13.22 -52.77 -32.40
C THR A 8 12.09 -51.84 -31.98
N ILE A 9 12.41 -50.58 -31.68
CA ILE A 9 11.40 -49.56 -31.33
C ILE A 9 10.44 -49.32 -32.51
N ASP A 10 10.96 -49.21 -33.73
CA ASP A 10 10.12 -48.99 -34.92
C ASP A 10 9.16 -50.16 -35.16
N LYS A 11 9.60 -51.40 -34.93
CA LYS A 11 8.73 -52.59 -34.98
C LYS A 11 7.64 -52.56 -33.91
N ILE A 12 7.97 -52.18 -32.68
CA ILE A 12 6.98 -52.05 -31.59
C ILE A 12 5.93 -50.99 -31.97
N VAL A 13 6.36 -49.84 -32.50
CA VAL A 13 5.45 -48.77 -32.95
C VAL A 13 4.53 -49.26 -34.08
N GLN A 14 5.07 -50.03 -35.03
CA GLN A 14 4.28 -50.58 -36.12
C GLN A 14 3.25 -51.60 -35.62
N LEU A 15 3.64 -52.48 -34.68
CA LEU A 15 2.75 -53.47 -34.08
C LEU A 15 1.62 -52.82 -33.26
N SER A 16 1.93 -51.76 -32.50
CA SER A 16 0.92 -50.98 -31.77
C SER A 16 -0.11 -50.31 -32.69
N LYS A 17 0.27 -49.93 -33.90
CA LYS A 17 -0.67 -49.34 -34.88
C LYS A 17 -1.55 -50.38 -35.55
N GLN A 18 -1.04 -51.60 -35.75
CA GLN A 18 -1.73 -52.66 -36.47
C GLN A 18 -2.65 -53.48 -35.56
N ASN A 19 -2.33 -53.59 -34.28
CA ASN A 19 -3.10 -54.37 -33.31
C ASN A 19 -3.46 -53.52 -32.07
N PRO A 20 -4.72 -53.10 -31.93
CA PRO A 20 -5.19 -52.31 -30.79
C PRO A 20 -5.08 -53.04 -29.45
N GLU A 21 -5.21 -54.37 -29.44
CA GLU A 21 -5.09 -55.19 -28.24
C GLU A 21 -3.64 -55.29 -27.76
N PHE A 22 -2.70 -55.37 -28.71
CA PHE A 22 -1.26 -55.27 -28.42
C PHE A 22 -0.89 -53.90 -27.83
N ASP A 23 -1.43 -52.80 -28.37
CA ASP A 23 -1.19 -51.46 -27.85
C ASP A 23 -1.76 -51.29 -26.43
N ALA A 24 -2.94 -51.83 -26.15
CA ALA A 24 -3.56 -51.79 -24.83
C ALA A 24 -2.72 -52.54 -23.77
N GLU A 25 -2.27 -53.76 -24.10
CA GLU A 25 -1.45 -54.56 -23.18
C GLU A 25 -0.04 -53.97 -23.03
N LEU A 26 0.55 -53.40 -24.10
CA LEU A 26 1.83 -52.68 -24.04
C LEU A 26 1.75 -51.46 -23.10
N ARG A 27 0.70 -50.63 -23.21
CA ARG A 27 0.51 -49.46 -22.34
C ARG A 27 0.32 -49.85 -20.88
N LYS A 28 -0.42 -50.93 -20.62
CA LYS A 28 -0.61 -51.51 -19.28
C LYS A 28 0.72 -51.97 -18.68
N ARG A 29 1.56 -52.62 -19.47
CA ARG A 29 2.87 -53.16 -19.04
C ARG A 29 3.95 -52.08 -18.88
N LEU A 30 3.78 -50.93 -19.53
CA LEU A 30 4.64 -49.75 -19.40
C LEU A 30 4.16 -48.76 -18.32
N GLU A 31 3.17 -49.14 -17.50
CA GLU A 31 2.58 -48.31 -16.42
C GLU A 31 2.11 -46.92 -16.89
N ARG A 32 1.90 -46.73 -18.19
CA ARG A 32 1.38 -45.50 -18.78
C ARG A 32 -0.12 -45.58 -18.89
N THR A 33 -0.79 -45.54 -17.75
CA THR A 33 -2.20 -45.13 -17.73
C THR A 33 -2.27 -43.68 -18.20
N SER A 34 -3.12 -43.45 -19.20
CA SER A 34 -3.38 -42.20 -19.89
C SER A 34 -3.28 -40.95 -19.01
N SER A 35 -2.67 -39.90 -19.57
CA SER A 35 -2.55 -38.52 -19.07
C SER A 35 -3.90 -37.84 -18.78
N ALA A 36 -4.67 -38.37 -17.83
CA ALA A 36 -5.91 -37.78 -17.30
C ALA A 36 -5.75 -37.29 -15.85
N ASN A 37 -4.71 -37.73 -15.13
CA ASN A 37 -4.53 -37.40 -13.73
C ASN A 37 -4.16 -35.94 -13.47
N VAL A 38 -3.59 -35.21 -14.44
CA VAL A 38 -3.19 -33.81 -14.22
C VAL A 38 -4.41 -32.87 -14.19
N ILE A 39 -5.48 -33.17 -14.95
CA ILE A 39 -6.68 -32.33 -15.01
C ILE A 39 -7.62 -32.62 -13.82
N SER A 40 -7.75 -33.89 -13.43
CA SER A 40 -8.58 -34.31 -12.29
C SER A 40 -8.08 -33.74 -10.95
N SER A 41 -6.76 -33.69 -10.73
CA SER A 41 -6.20 -33.10 -9.51
C SER A 41 -6.43 -31.59 -9.41
N GLN A 42 -6.39 -30.86 -10.53
CA GLN A 42 -6.65 -29.41 -10.53
C GLN A 42 -8.11 -29.08 -10.25
N MET A 43 -9.06 -29.87 -10.76
CA MET A 43 -10.49 -29.70 -10.44
C MET A 43 -10.77 -29.99 -8.97
N SER A 44 -10.24 -31.09 -8.43
CA SER A 44 -10.38 -31.42 -6.99
C SER A 44 -9.81 -30.35 -6.07
N ILE A 45 -8.63 -29.79 -6.38
CA ILE A 45 -8.05 -28.70 -5.59
C ILE A 45 -8.91 -27.44 -5.66
N CYS A 46 -9.48 -27.13 -6.83
CA CYS A 46 -10.36 -25.97 -6.99
C CYS A 46 -11.65 -26.12 -6.15
N ASP A 47 -12.25 -27.30 -6.16
CA ASP A 47 -13.45 -27.63 -5.39
C ASP A 47 -13.15 -27.60 -3.88
N ASP A 48 -12.02 -28.15 -3.44
CA ASP A 48 -11.57 -28.10 -2.04
C ASP A 48 -11.30 -26.66 -1.58
N VAL A 49 -10.65 -25.84 -2.41
CA VAL A 49 -10.43 -24.42 -2.13
C VAL A 49 -11.76 -23.66 -2.06
N HIS A 50 -12.72 -23.97 -2.92
CA HIS A 50 -14.03 -23.35 -2.88
C HIS A 50 -14.80 -23.75 -1.61
N ALA A 51 -14.78 -25.02 -1.23
CA ALA A 51 -15.40 -25.52 -0.01
C ALA A 51 -14.76 -24.94 1.25
N ILE A 52 -13.43 -24.82 1.29
CA ILE A 52 -12.69 -24.15 2.36
C ILE A 52 -13.09 -22.67 2.45
N ARG A 53 -13.16 -21.97 1.31
CA ARG A 53 -13.56 -20.56 1.29
C ARG A 53 -14.99 -20.36 1.74
N GLU A 54 -15.93 -21.21 1.33
CA GLU A 54 -17.31 -21.16 1.82
C GLU A 54 -17.39 -21.45 3.32
N THR A 55 -16.70 -22.49 3.79
CA THR A 55 -16.66 -22.89 5.21
C THR A 55 -16.06 -21.79 6.09
N LEU A 56 -15.04 -21.09 5.59
CA LEU A 56 -14.40 -19.96 6.27
C LEU A 56 -15.11 -18.62 6.01
N GLU A 57 -16.25 -18.63 5.31
CA GLU A 57 -17.00 -17.46 4.86
C GLU A 57 -16.15 -16.41 4.11
N ILE A 58 -15.10 -16.85 3.40
CA ILE A 58 -14.23 -16.03 2.56
C ILE A 58 -14.90 -15.80 1.20
N ARG A 59 -15.71 -14.74 1.13
CA ARG A 59 -16.48 -14.35 -0.05
C ARG A 59 -15.69 -13.43 -1.00
N ALA A 60 -14.66 -12.76 -0.50
CA ALA A 60 -13.94 -11.73 -1.23
C ALA A 60 -12.56 -12.14 -1.73
N ASN A 61 -12.08 -11.42 -2.74
CA ASN A 61 -10.68 -11.40 -3.15
C ASN A 61 -10.02 -10.13 -2.63
N ASN A 62 -8.67 -10.14 -2.57
CA ASN A 62 -7.93 -8.95 -2.20
C ASN A 62 -8.16 -7.84 -3.24
N SER A 63 -8.56 -6.65 -2.78
CA SER A 63 -8.69 -5.44 -3.60
C SER A 63 -7.40 -4.63 -3.67
N ILE A 64 -6.42 -4.92 -2.79
CA ILE A 64 -5.16 -4.17 -2.68
C ILE A 64 -3.97 -5.14 -2.66
N SER A 65 -2.92 -4.83 -3.43
CA SER A 65 -1.62 -5.52 -3.37
C SER A 65 -0.68 -4.81 -2.39
N TYR A 66 0.00 -5.62 -1.57
CA TYR A 66 0.99 -5.19 -0.58
C TYR A 66 2.40 -5.72 -0.88
N ASP A 67 2.69 -6.07 -2.13
CA ASP A 67 3.96 -6.74 -2.49
C ASP A 67 5.21 -5.88 -2.26
N PHE A 68 5.06 -4.55 -2.27
CA PHE A 68 6.15 -3.62 -1.93
C PHE A 68 6.65 -3.77 -0.49
N ILE A 69 5.83 -4.31 0.41
CA ILE A 69 6.20 -4.60 1.80
C ILE A 69 7.10 -5.84 1.85
N LEU A 70 6.79 -6.86 1.05
CA LEU A 70 7.63 -8.05 0.90
C LEU A 70 9.00 -7.69 0.30
N ALA A 71 9.04 -6.76 -0.65
CA ALA A 71 10.29 -6.26 -1.22
C ALA A 71 11.22 -5.60 -0.17
N LYS A 72 10.70 -5.21 0.99
CA LYS A 72 11.48 -4.72 2.15
C LYS A 72 11.68 -5.78 3.24
N GLY A 73 11.41 -7.05 2.94
CA GLY A 73 11.65 -8.19 3.84
C GLY A 73 10.63 -8.38 4.95
N ASN A 74 9.47 -7.70 4.93
CA ASN A 74 8.47 -7.80 5.99
C ASN A 74 7.27 -8.67 5.60
N GLN A 75 7.50 -9.97 5.48
CA GLN A 75 6.46 -10.94 5.08
C GLN A 75 5.28 -10.96 6.07
N ARG A 76 5.55 -10.98 7.38
CA ARG A 76 4.50 -11.04 8.42
C ARG A 76 3.52 -9.88 8.31
N LEU A 77 4.02 -8.66 8.08
CA LEU A 77 3.16 -7.49 7.92
C LEU A 77 2.33 -7.56 6.63
N ARG A 78 2.94 -7.99 5.52
CA ARG A 78 2.21 -8.20 4.26
C ARG A 78 1.05 -9.17 4.44
N ASP A 79 1.31 -10.31 5.07
CA ASP A 79 0.30 -11.36 5.23
C ASP A 79 -0.84 -10.89 6.14
N GLN A 80 -0.53 -10.15 7.22
CA GLN A 80 -1.54 -9.49 8.05
C GLN A 80 -2.40 -8.50 7.24
N LEU A 81 -1.79 -7.66 6.42
CA LEU A 81 -2.51 -6.70 5.59
C LEU A 81 -3.40 -7.35 4.54
N LEU A 82 -2.98 -8.48 3.96
CA LEU A 82 -3.83 -9.28 3.07
C LEU A 82 -5.03 -9.86 3.82
N ILE A 83 -4.83 -10.37 5.03
CA ILE A 83 -5.93 -10.87 5.87
C ILE A 83 -6.91 -9.73 6.22
N ASP A 84 -6.40 -8.56 6.61
CA ASP A 84 -7.24 -7.40 6.94
C ASP A 84 -7.99 -6.87 5.71
N ASN A 85 -7.38 -6.93 4.53
CA ASN A 85 -8.05 -6.60 3.27
C ASN A 85 -9.17 -7.60 2.93
N LEU A 86 -8.92 -8.90 3.11
CA LEU A 86 -9.96 -9.93 2.96
C LEU A 86 -11.11 -9.72 3.96
N ARG A 87 -10.82 -9.41 5.22
CA ARG A 87 -11.84 -9.11 6.25
C ARG A 87 -12.66 -7.89 5.87
N MET A 88 -12.00 -6.83 5.42
CA MET A 88 -12.66 -5.63 4.91
C MET A 88 -13.61 -5.98 3.76
N GLU A 89 -13.14 -6.66 2.72
CA GLU A 89 -13.99 -6.98 1.57
C GLU A 89 -15.09 -8.00 1.89
N ASN A 90 -14.83 -8.97 2.79
CA ASN A 90 -15.84 -9.90 3.28
C ASN A 90 -16.98 -9.16 4.00
N ALA A 91 -16.68 -8.12 4.78
CA ALA A 91 -17.70 -7.31 5.45
C ALA A 91 -18.66 -6.68 4.44
N ALA A 92 -18.16 -6.18 3.30
CA ALA A 92 -19.01 -5.64 2.24
C ALA A 92 -19.94 -6.69 1.61
N LEU A 93 -19.50 -7.96 1.53
CA LEU A 93 -20.24 -9.06 0.92
C LEU A 93 -21.09 -9.85 1.93
N ASN A 94 -21.09 -9.48 3.22
CA ASN A 94 -21.83 -10.22 4.22
C ASN A 94 -23.34 -9.88 4.24
N LEU A 95 -24.09 -10.33 3.24
CA LEU A 95 -25.53 -10.03 3.09
C LEU A 95 -26.43 -10.55 4.23
N LYS A 96 -25.89 -11.34 5.18
CA LYS A 96 -26.61 -11.77 6.38
C LYS A 96 -26.75 -10.63 7.42
N GLU A 97 -25.84 -9.66 7.40
CA GLU A 97 -25.81 -8.52 8.32
C GLU A 97 -26.47 -7.28 7.70
N LYS A 98 -26.93 -6.36 8.57
CA LYS A 98 -27.46 -5.07 8.12
C LYS A 98 -26.37 -4.26 7.44
N GLU A 99 -26.73 -3.48 6.42
CA GLU A 99 -25.75 -2.71 5.65
C GLU A 99 -24.90 -1.78 6.52
N LEU A 100 -25.49 -1.17 7.54
CA LEU A 100 -24.78 -0.27 8.44
C LEU A 100 -23.73 -1.01 9.28
N GLU A 101 -24.05 -2.22 9.78
CA GLU A 101 -23.13 -3.09 10.53
C GLU A 101 -21.97 -3.55 9.63
N ARG A 102 -22.30 -3.98 8.41
CA ARG A 102 -21.30 -4.31 7.39
C ARG A 102 -20.38 -3.13 7.09
N PHE A 103 -20.94 -1.94 6.92
CA PHE A 103 -20.18 -0.74 6.58
C PHE A 103 -19.30 -0.27 7.74
N TYR A 104 -19.78 -0.38 8.99
CA TYR A 104 -18.95 -0.22 10.18
C TYR A 104 -17.75 -1.19 10.15
N SER A 105 -18.02 -2.49 10.01
CA SER A 105 -16.98 -3.53 9.98
C SER A 105 -15.99 -3.29 8.84
N PHE A 106 -16.47 -2.85 7.68
CA PHE A 106 -15.63 -2.46 6.55
C PHE A 106 -14.69 -1.30 6.92
N CYS A 107 -15.24 -0.23 7.51
CA CYS A 107 -14.46 0.94 7.92
C CYS A 107 -13.41 0.62 8.99
N ALA A 108 -13.75 -0.21 9.98
CA ALA A 108 -12.80 -0.63 11.00
C ALA A 108 -11.62 -1.42 10.42
N ASN A 109 -11.90 -2.41 9.55
CA ASN A 109 -10.86 -3.19 8.88
C ASN A 109 -10.04 -2.34 7.88
N ALA A 110 -10.65 -1.36 7.23
CA ALA A 110 -9.94 -0.38 6.41
C ALA A 110 -8.95 0.44 7.26
N PHE A 111 -9.36 0.88 8.46
CA PHE A 111 -8.50 1.66 9.33
C PHE A 111 -7.32 0.86 9.89
N TYR A 112 -7.49 -0.43 10.21
CA TYR A 112 -6.37 -1.30 10.60
C TYR A 112 -5.31 -1.38 9.49
N GLN A 113 -5.73 -1.45 8.23
CA GLN A 113 -4.80 -1.38 7.09
C GLN A 113 -4.09 -0.03 7.02
N ILE A 114 -4.80 1.09 7.19
CA ILE A 114 -4.21 2.44 7.23
C ILE A 114 -3.12 2.53 8.30
N GLU A 115 -3.43 2.12 9.53
CA GLU A 115 -2.52 2.21 10.67
C GLU A 115 -1.22 1.43 10.41
N ASN A 116 -1.34 0.20 9.94
CA ASN A 116 -0.22 -0.68 9.64
C ASN A 116 0.64 -0.15 8.48
N VAL A 117 0.03 0.32 7.40
CA VAL A 117 0.75 0.86 6.24
C VAL A 117 1.47 2.17 6.59
N VAL A 118 0.82 3.05 7.37
CA VAL A 118 1.44 4.31 7.83
C VAL A 118 2.61 4.04 8.77
N ASN A 119 2.47 3.09 9.72
CA ASN A 119 3.56 2.68 10.58
C ASN A 119 4.75 2.13 9.77
N PHE A 120 4.46 1.31 8.77
CA PHE A 120 5.47 0.76 7.88
C PHE A 120 6.19 1.83 7.06
N TYR A 121 5.46 2.80 6.52
CA TYR A 121 6.05 3.95 5.82
C TYR A 121 7.08 4.64 6.71
N PHE A 122 6.71 5.03 7.93
CA PHE A 122 7.64 5.74 8.81
C PHE A 122 8.83 4.87 9.24
N TYR A 123 8.61 3.57 9.44
CA TYR A 123 9.69 2.62 9.73
C TYR A 123 10.73 2.55 8.60
N VAL A 124 10.28 2.53 7.34
CA VAL A 124 11.18 2.46 6.18
C VAL A 124 11.84 3.80 5.88
N MET A 125 11.08 4.90 5.96
CA MET A 125 11.54 6.23 5.55
C MET A 125 12.43 6.90 6.59
N PHE A 126 12.28 6.56 7.87
CA PHE A 126 13.00 7.19 8.98
C PHE A 126 13.59 6.14 9.93
N PRO A 127 14.74 5.53 9.56
CA PRO A 127 15.44 4.59 10.43
C PRO A 127 15.96 5.23 11.73
N ASP A 128 16.20 6.54 11.70
CA ASP A 128 16.58 7.33 12.86
C ASP A 128 15.36 8.00 13.50
N ILE A 129 15.18 7.77 14.81
CA ILE A 129 14.01 8.25 15.55
C ILE A 129 13.99 9.78 15.69
N ASN A 130 15.15 10.44 15.79
CA ASN A 130 15.20 11.90 15.93
C ASN A 130 14.78 12.60 14.63
N ASN A 131 15.18 12.05 13.49
CA ASN A 131 14.73 12.49 12.18
C ASN A 131 13.21 12.29 12.02
N LEU A 132 12.67 11.16 12.48
CA LEU A 132 11.22 10.91 12.48
C LEU A 132 10.46 11.95 13.31
N LEU A 133 10.90 12.19 14.54
CA LEU A 133 10.27 13.15 15.46
C LEU A 133 10.29 14.56 14.84
N SER A 134 11.45 14.98 14.34
CA SER A 134 11.63 16.29 13.68
C SER A 134 10.74 16.42 12.44
N PHE A 135 10.61 15.36 11.65
CA PHE A 135 9.73 15.35 10.48
C PHE A 135 8.26 15.51 10.87
N ILE A 136 7.78 14.74 11.84
CA ILE A 136 6.37 14.79 12.26
C ILE A 136 6.03 16.14 12.91
N GLU A 137 6.92 16.69 13.73
CA GLU A 137 6.75 18.01 14.34
C GLU A 137 6.65 19.11 13.27
N ASN A 138 7.56 19.12 12.29
CA ASN A 138 7.50 20.06 11.18
C ASN A 138 6.26 19.87 10.30
N ALA A 139 5.89 18.63 10.00
CA ALA A 139 4.75 18.34 9.14
C ALA A 139 3.39 18.68 9.77
N THR A 140 3.31 18.76 11.11
CA THR A 140 2.06 18.99 11.84
C THR A 140 2.01 20.34 12.55
N ASN A 141 3.02 21.20 12.40
CA ASN A 141 3.10 22.49 13.07
C ASN A 141 1.91 23.44 12.76
N VAL A 142 1.28 23.27 11.60
CA VAL A 142 0.10 24.04 11.16
C VAL A 142 -1.23 23.54 11.74
N ASP A 143 -1.25 22.39 12.41
CA ASP A 143 -2.48 21.73 12.86
C ASP A 143 -2.98 22.16 14.25
N GLY A 144 -2.39 23.22 14.81
CA GLY A 144 -2.83 23.81 16.09
C GLY A 144 -2.81 22.78 17.23
N ILE A 145 -3.99 22.47 17.80
CA ILE A 145 -4.12 21.50 18.90
C ILE A 145 -3.72 20.07 18.50
N TYR A 146 -3.70 19.75 17.21
CA TYR A 146 -3.28 18.44 16.71
C TYR A 146 -1.81 18.41 16.25
N SER A 147 -1.08 19.51 16.47
CA SER A 147 0.36 19.54 16.25
C SER A 147 1.06 18.57 17.18
N PHE A 148 1.99 17.80 16.62
CA PHE A 148 2.90 17.00 17.41
C PHE A 148 4.01 17.89 17.94
N LYS A 149 4.31 17.78 19.23
CA LYS A 149 5.49 18.38 19.86
C LYS A 149 6.25 17.30 20.59
N CYS A 150 7.55 17.22 20.33
CA CYS A 150 8.40 16.26 21.03
C CYS A 150 8.39 16.59 22.54
N ASN A 151 8.05 15.59 23.37
CA ASN A 151 8.09 15.75 24.81
C ASN A 151 9.48 15.36 25.32
N ALA A 152 10.23 16.33 25.86
CA ALA A 152 11.56 16.11 26.41
C ALA A 152 11.62 15.05 27.53
N ASN A 153 10.50 14.80 28.21
CA ASN A 153 10.40 13.84 29.31
C ASN A 153 9.94 12.44 28.85
N LYS A 154 9.60 12.26 27.57
CA LYS A 154 9.18 10.96 27.01
C LYS A 154 10.32 10.37 26.19
N GLU A 155 10.68 9.14 26.51
CA GLU A 155 11.63 8.38 25.69
C GLU A 155 10.90 7.81 24.46
N TYR A 156 11.40 8.12 23.26
CA TYR A 156 10.91 7.57 22.01
C TYR A 156 11.95 6.60 21.45
N LYS A 157 11.59 5.33 21.27
CA LYS A 157 12.47 4.27 20.77
C LYS A 157 12.14 3.83 19.36
N SER A 158 10.87 3.96 18.97
CA SER A 158 10.34 3.40 17.73
C SER A 158 9.14 4.19 17.21
N VAL A 159 8.76 3.89 15.97
CA VAL A 159 7.54 4.43 15.32
C VAL A 159 6.28 4.17 16.15
N SER A 160 6.25 3.09 16.93
CA SER A 160 5.11 2.70 17.76
C SER A 160 4.88 3.63 18.95
N ASP A 161 5.91 4.36 19.39
CA ASP A 161 5.81 5.29 20.53
C ASP A 161 5.09 6.59 20.17
N ILE A 162 4.86 6.82 18.87
CA ILE A 162 4.15 7.97 18.32
C ILE A 162 2.73 7.55 17.98
N GLU A 163 1.74 8.31 18.43
CA GLU A 163 0.34 7.99 18.15
C GLU A 163 0.01 8.06 16.66
N ILE A 164 -0.90 7.20 16.21
CA ILE A 164 -1.32 7.15 14.80
C ILE A 164 -1.92 8.48 14.33
N THR A 165 -2.58 9.24 15.20
CA THR A 165 -3.15 10.56 14.88
C THR A 165 -2.10 11.51 14.32
N HIS A 166 -0.94 11.62 14.96
CA HIS A 166 0.13 12.51 14.53
C HIS A 166 0.80 12.02 13.24
N LYS A 167 1.05 10.71 13.15
CA LYS A 167 1.60 10.08 11.94
C LYS A 167 0.70 10.29 10.72
N LEU A 168 -0.61 10.09 10.89
CA LEU A 168 -1.60 10.24 9.83
C LEU A 168 -1.76 11.71 9.41
N ASN A 169 -1.73 12.66 10.35
CA ASN A 169 -1.71 14.08 10.04
C ASN A 169 -0.45 14.46 9.25
N ALA A 170 0.73 13.99 9.67
CA ALA A 170 1.98 14.22 8.95
C ALA A 170 1.90 13.67 7.51
N ILE A 171 1.38 12.46 7.31
CA ILE A 171 1.12 11.88 5.97
C ILE A 171 0.19 12.77 5.15
N CYS A 172 -0.93 13.22 5.72
CA CYS A 172 -1.89 14.06 5.01
C CYS A 172 -1.26 15.39 4.57
N ASN A 173 -0.54 16.05 5.47
CA ASN A 173 0.04 17.36 5.18
C ASN A 173 1.21 17.29 4.19
N THR A 174 1.88 16.13 4.09
CA THR A 174 3.08 15.96 3.25
C THR A 174 2.76 15.32 1.90
N LEU A 175 2.00 14.23 1.90
CA LEU A 175 1.68 13.46 0.70
C LEU A 175 0.35 13.89 0.04
N PHE A 176 -0.54 14.53 0.80
CA PHE A 176 -1.86 14.97 0.32
C PHE A 176 -2.21 16.43 0.69
N PRO A 177 -1.28 17.40 0.53
CA PRO A 177 -1.46 18.76 1.06
C PRO A 177 -2.69 19.48 0.51
N ASP A 178 -3.08 19.16 -0.73
CA ASP A 178 -4.17 19.81 -1.44
C ASP A 178 -5.51 19.02 -1.35
N ASP A 179 -5.51 17.84 -0.71
CA ASP A 179 -6.68 16.96 -0.62
C ASP A 179 -7.27 16.96 0.81
N LYS A 180 -8.04 18.00 1.11
CA LYS A 180 -8.70 18.16 2.41
C LYS A 180 -9.69 17.03 2.72
N ASN A 181 -10.31 16.46 1.69
CA ASN A 181 -11.30 15.38 1.85
C ASN A 181 -10.63 14.12 2.39
N ILE A 182 -9.45 13.77 1.88
CA ILE A 182 -8.68 12.63 2.38
C ILE A 182 -8.39 12.73 3.88
N LYS A 183 -7.91 13.89 4.34
CA LYS A 183 -7.60 14.10 5.76
C LYS A 183 -8.85 13.94 6.63
N ALA A 184 -9.99 14.46 6.17
CA ALA A 184 -11.27 14.30 6.85
C ALA A 184 -11.70 12.82 6.90
N THR A 185 -11.68 12.11 5.77
CA THR A 185 -12.06 10.69 5.68
C THR A 185 -11.21 9.82 6.60
N TYR A 186 -9.88 9.99 6.61
CA TYR A 186 -9.01 9.23 7.52
C TYR A 186 -9.28 9.52 8.99
N SER A 187 -9.56 10.78 9.32
CA SER A 187 -9.91 11.18 10.69
C SER A 187 -11.22 10.54 11.14
N GLN A 188 -12.21 10.47 10.25
CA GLN A 188 -13.49 9.81 10.53
C GLN A 188 -13.36 8.28 10.62
N LEU A 189 -12.57 7.64 9.74
CA LEU A 189 -12.27 6.20 9.85
C LEU A 189 -11.63 5.84 11.19
N ARG A 190 -10.71 6.68 11.70
CA ARG A 190 -10.14 6.53 13.04
C ARG A 190 -11.22 6.60 14.13
N GLN A 191 -12.12 7.58 14.02
CA GLN A 191 -13.23 7.74 14.96
C GLN A 191 -14.17 6.54 14.93
N VAL A 192 -14.55 6.03 13.76
CA VAL A 192 -15.35 4.79 13.62
C VAL A 192 -14.69 3.63 14.36
N ARG A 193 -13.38 3.43 14.17
CA ARG A 193 -12.63 2.36 14.86
C ARG A 193 -12.59 2.58 16.38
N ASN A 194 -12.54 3.81 16.86
CA ASN A 194 -12.44 4.13 18.30
C ASN A 194 -13.78 4.08 19.04
N GLU A 195 -14.88 4.52 18.42
CA GLU A 195 -16.20 4.54 19.04
C GLU A 195 -16.79 3.14 19.25
N GLY A 196 -16.49 2.21 18.34
CA GLY A 196 -17.05 0.86 18.37
C GLY A 196 -18.43 0.76 17.73
N ALA A 197 -18.82 -0.46 17.35
CA ALA A 197 -20.02 -0.73 16.53
C ALA A 197 -21.29 -0.12 17.14
N HIS A 198 -21.58 -0.44 18.40
CA HIS A 198 -22.79 -0.01 19.10
C HIS A 198 -22.92 1.51 19.11
N ARG A 199 -21.84 2.23 19.40
CA ARG A 199 -21.86 3.69 19.49
C ARG A 199 -22.04 4.33 18.12
N CYS A 200 -21.44 3.77 17.07
CA CYS A 200 -21.70 4.21 15.70
C CYS A 200 -23.17 4.02 15.29
N MET A 201 -23.81 2.92 15.68
CA MET A 201 -25.24 2.70 15.38
C MET A 201 -26.11 3.77 16.05
N VAL A 202 -25.88 4.04 17.33
CA VAL A 202 -26.61 5.09 18.07
C VAL A 202 -26.47 6.45 17.40
N ILE A 203 -25.25 6.83 17.00
CA ILE A 203 -25.00 8.12 16.31
C ILE A 203 -25.79 8.21 14.99
N VAL A 204 -25.95 7.10 14.27
CA VAL A 204 -26.71 7.08 13.02
C VAL A 204 -28.21 7.19 13.28
N GLU A 205 -28.71 6.55 14.34
CA GLU A 205 -30.12 6.63 14.76
C GLU A 205 -30.51 8.01 15.30
N GLU A 206 -29.58 8.79 15.84
CA GLU A 206 -29.81 10.15 16.33
C GLU A 206 -30.11 11.15 15.20
N HIS A 207 -29.75 10.85 13.94
CA HIS A 207 -29.95 11.71 12.77
C HIS A 207 -29.43 13.15 12.93
N ASP A 208 -28.39 13.36 13.74
CA ASP A 208 -27.81 14.69 13.97
C ASP A 208 -26.89 15.10 12.79
N GLU A 209 -27.41 15.95 11.90
CA GLU A 209 -26.66 16.52 10.78
C GLU A 209 -25.42 17.33 11.22
N ASN A 210 -25.34 17.76 12.48
CA ASN A 210 -24.15 18.44 13.02
C ASN A 210 -23.04 17.47 13.42
N ASN A 211 -23.37 16.20 13.65
CA ASN A 211 -22.40 15.17 14.00
C ASN A 211 -21.58 14.75 12.77
N ALA A 212 -20.24 14.82 12.89
CA ALA A 212 -19.33 14.50 11.80
C ALA A 212 -19.35 13.02 11.40
N LEU A 213 -19.52 12.10 12.37
CA LEU A 213 -19.64 10.68 12.12
C LEU A 213 -20.96 10.34 11.43
N TYR A 214 -22.07 10.96 11.84
CA TYR A 214 -23.34 10.80 11.14
C TYR A 214 -23.22 11.20 9.65
N ARG A 215 -22.67 12.39 9.37
CA ARG A 215 -22.41 12.82 7.99
C ARG A 215 -21.47 11.86 7.26
N PHE A 216 -20.45 11.33 7.94
CA PHE A 216 -19.55 10.34 7.36
C PHE A 216 -20.31 9.09 6.90
N PHE A 217 -21.16 8.51 7.75
CA PHE A 217 -21.98 7.34 7.43
C PHE A 217 -23.02 7.64 6.34
N LYS A 218 -23.57 8.85 6.31
CA LYS A 218 -24.56 9.28 5.30
C LYS A 218 -23.97 9.44 3.90
N TYR A 219 -22.73 9.92 3.78
CA TYR A 219 -22.14 10.31 2.49
C TYR A 219 -21.04 9.38 1.98
N ASN A 220 -20.58 8.42 2.76
CA ASN A 220 -19.57 7.45 2.33
C ASN A 220 -20.18 6.09 2.04
N THR A 221 -19.53 5.36 1.14
CA THR A 221 -19.93 4.03 0.72
C THR A 221 -18.72 3.10 0.79
N PHE A 222 -18.96 1.79 0.71
CA PHE A 222 -17.86 0.81 0.57
C PHE A 222 -16.85 1.23 -0.50
N ASN A 223 -17.34 1.71 -1.66
CA ASN A 223 -16.48 2.12 -2.76
C ASN A 223 -15.68 3.41 -2.47
N SER A 224 -16.29 4.41 -1.82
CA SER A 224 -15.56 5.64 -1.48
C SER A 224 -14.40 5.35 -0.52
N ILE A 225 -14.61 4.45 0.45
CA ILE A 225 -13.56 4.02 1.38
C ILE A 225 -12.46 3.22 0.67
N ARG A 226 -12.82 2.30 -0.24
CA ARG A 226 -11.82 1.58 -1.06
C ARG A 226 -10.92 2.53 -1.84
N ILE A 227 -11.51 3.51 -2.54
CA ILE A 227 -10.76 4.47 -3.36
C ILE A 227 -9.73 5.21 -2.51
N VAL A 228 -10.14 5.69 -1.33
CA VAL A 228 -9.26 6.41 -0.42
C VAL A 228 -8.14 5.51 0.12
N LEU A 229 -8.44 4.26 0.47
CA LEU A 229 -7.42 3.30 0.92
C LEU A 229 -6.43 2.93 -0.20
N ILE A 230 -6.92 2.65 -1.41
CA ILE A 230 -6.08 2.37 -2.58
C ILE A 230 -5.15 3.54 -2.87
N LYS A 231 -5.68 4.78 -2.79
CA LYS A 231 -4.89 5.98 -2.99
C LYS A 231 -3.77 6.10 -1.93
N LEU A 232 -4.06 5.86 -0.65
CA LEU A 232 -3.04 5.84 0.41
C LEU A 232 -1.92 4.84 0.11
N VAL A 233 -2.29 3.59 -0.12
CA VAL A 233 -1.35 2.49 -0.30
C VAL A 233 -0.52 2.70 -1.56
N GLY A 234 -1.16 3.16 -2.65
CA GLY A 234 -0.49 3.48 -3.90
C GLY A 234 0.55 4.60 -3.73
N THR A 235 0.19 5.69 -3.05
CA THR A 235 1.13 6.79 -2.78
C THR A 235 2.28 6.35 -1.88
N ILE A 236 2.01 5.60 -0.80
CA ILE A 236 3.06 5.08 0.09
C ILE A 236 3.99 4.11 -0.63
N LYS A 237 3.44 3.23 -1.48
CA LYS A 237 4.23 2.34 -2.34
C LYS A 237 5.20 3.14 -3.20
N GLN A 238 4.71 4.17 -3.88
CA GLN A 238 5.54 5.02 -4.75
C GLN A 238 6.67 5.70 -3.97
N GLU A 239 6.39 6.28 -2.80
CA GLU A 239 7.41 6.90 -1.96
C GLU A 239 8.48 5.88 -1.52
N ILE A 240 8.06 4.70 -1.07
CA ILE A 240 8.98 3.64 -0.61
C ILE A 240 9.84 3.07 -1.75
N GLU A 241 9.27 2.91 -2.95
CA GLU A 241 10.00 2.48 -4.14
C GLU A 241 10.98 3.54 -4.66
N ASN A 242 10.76 4.80 -4.28
CA ASN A 242 11.65 5.92 -4.60
C ASN A 242 12.77 6.12 -3.56
N VAL A 243 12.74 5.40 -2.44
CA VAL A 243 13.83 5.40 -1.46
C VAL A 243 15.13 4.94 -2.10
N GLY A 244 16.17 5.75 -1.95
CA GLY A 244 17.51 5.52 -2.49
C GLY A 244 17.65 5.93 -3.95
N LYS A 245 16.54 6.17 -4.68
CA LYS A 245 16.59 6.65 -6.05
C LYS A 245 16.97 8.12 -6.09
N ILE A 246 17.80 8.44 -7.07
CA ILE A 246 18.13 9.82 -7.41
C ILE A 246 17.02 10.33 -8.32
N ILE A 247 16.23 11.28 -7.83
CA ILE A 247 15.16 11.92 -8.61
C ILE A 247 15.67 13.30 -9.04
N LYS A 248 15.56 13.58 -10.33
CA LYS A 248 15.91 14.87 -10.92
C LYS A 248 14.64 15.62 -11.27
N LYS A 249 14.44 16.81 -10.71
CA LYS A 249 13.33 17.70 -11.07
C LYS A 249 13.86 19.00 -11.62
N ARG A 250 13.17 19.56 -12.61
CA ARG A 250 13.47 20.89 -13.12
C ARG A 250 12.88 21.95 -12.20
N GLY A 251 13.66 22.99 -11.93
CA GLY A 251 13.25 24.14 -11.15
C GLY A 251 13.80 25.44 -11.70
N VAL A 252 13.40 26.55 -11.08
CA VAL A 252 13.85 27.89 -11.43
C VAL A 252 14.27 28.63 -10.16
N ILE A 253 15.41 29.32 -10.20
CA ILE A 253 15.81 30.21 -9.10
C ILE A 253 14.88 31.43 -9.11
N VAL A 254 14.15 31.65 -8.03
CA VAL A 254 13.24 32.80 -7.89
C VAL A 254 13.98 34.00 -7.35
N ASN A 255 14.76 33.79 -6.28
CA ASN A 255 15.52 34.87 -5.64
C ASN A 255 16.74 34.30 -4.89
N VAL A 256 17.81 35.07 -4.80
CA VAL A 256 19.03 34.73 -4.05
C VAL A 256 19.29 35.84 -3.05
N LEU A 257 19.30 35.50 -1.76
CA LEU A 257 19.61 36.38 -0.64
C LEU A 257 20.99 36.03 -0.06
N PRO A 258 21.57 36.88 0.81
CA PRO A 258 22.94 36.68 1.32
C PRO A 258 23.19 35.36 2.08
N SER A 259 22.15 34.70 2.60
CA SER A 259 22.26 33.46 3.38
C SER A 259 21.41 32.30 2.86
N ILE A 260 20.40 32.58 2.04
CA ILE A 260 19.41 31.62 1.56
C ILE A 260 19.01 31.94 0.12
N ALA A 261 18.40 30.99 -0.56
CA ALA A 261 17.78 31.21 -1.86
C ALA A 261 16.40 30.55 -1.90
N PHE A 262 15.56 31.07 -2.78
CA PHE A 262 14.25 30.52 -3.07
C PHE A 262 14.24 29.97 -4.49
N ILE A 263 13.82 28.71 -4.61
CA ILE A 263 13.68 28.01 -5.89
C ILE A 263 12.22 27.58 -6.07
N LYS A 264 11.74 27.53 -7.31
CA LYS A 264 10.39 27.07 -7.64
C LYS A 264 10.46 25.75 -8.39
N VAL A 265 9.73 24.75 -7.90
CA VAL A 265 9.68 23.39 -8.44
C VAL A 265 8.22 22.96 -8.49
N GLU A 266 7.73 22.55 -9.66
CA GLU A 266 6.34 22.08 -9.83
C GLU A 266 5.30 23.05 -9.24
N GLY A 267 5.55 24.36 -9.35
CA GLY A 267 4.65 25.40 -8.84
C GLY A 267 4.85 25.78 -7.37
N LYS A 268 5.59 25.00 -6.57
CA LYS A 268 5.86 25.27 -5.15
C LYS A 268 7.21 25.96 -4.95
N SER A 269 7.25 26.97 -4.09
CA SER A 269 8.49 27.65 -3.68
C SER A 269 9.14 26.91 -2.52
N LEU A 270 10.44 26.64 -2.63
CA LEU A 270 11.28 25.96 -1.65
C LEU A 270 12.41 26.89 -1.24
N GLN A 271 12.69 26.97 0.05
CA GLN A 271 13.87 27.66 0.58
C GLN A 271 15.04 26.68 0.64
N VAL A 272 16.21 27.11 0.14
CA VAL A 272 17.45 26.33 0.16
C VAL A 272 18.62 27.17 0.67
N SER A 273 19.65 26.51 1.18
CA SER A 273 20.89 27.16 1.62
C SER A 273 21.81 27.46 0.43
N LEU A 274 22.72 28.43 0.59
CA LEU A 274 23.74 28.70 -0.43
C LEU A 274 24.70 27.52 -0.66
N GLN A 275 24.94 26.68 0.35
CA GLN A 275 25.74 25.46 0.19
C GLN A 275 25.10 24.48 -0.80
N GLN A 276 23.77 24.37 -0.81
CA GLN A 276 23.04 23.55 -1.78
C GLN A 276 23.10 24.10 -3.20
N LEU A 277 23.41 25.40 -3.37
CA LEU A 277 23.59 26.06 -4.68
C LEU A 277 25.05 26.16 -5.14
N LYS A 278 26.00 25.53 -4.43
CA LYS A 278 27.44 25.66 -4.75
C LYS A 278 27.78 25.36 -6.22
N ASN A 279 27.03 24.44 -6.85
CA ASN A 279 27.25 23.99 -8.23
C ASN A 279 26.54 24.87 -9.29
N VAL A 280 25.78 25.87 -8.84
CA VAL A 280 25.07 26.86 -9.68
C VAL A 280 25.24 28.28 -9.14
N CYS A 281 26.35 28.54 -8.44
CA CYS A 281 26.61 29.82 -7.76
C CYS A 281 26.70 31.03 -8.70
N ASN A 282 26.95 30.79 -9.99
CA ASN A 282 26.98 31.79 -11.05
C ASN A 282 25.60 32.14 -11.64
N LYS A 283 24.54 31.43 -11.24
CA LYS A 283 23.19 31.62 -11.76
C LYS A 283 22.43 32.68 -10.97
N THR A 284 21.68 33.50 -11.69
CA THR A 284 20.85 34.58 -11.15
C THR A 284 19.37 34.19 -11.15
N ALA A 285 18.52 35.07 -10.62
CA ALA A 285 17.07 34.90 -10.69
C ALA A 285 16.60 34.58 -12.12
N ASN A 286 15.59 33.71 -12.22
CA ASN A 286 15.02 33.12 -13.44
C ASN A 286 15.89 32.07 -14.16
N SER A 287 17.07 31.73 -13.63
CA SER A 287 17.87 30.63 -14.18
C SER A 287 17.19 29.28 -13.96
N GLN A 288 17.15 28.45 -15.01
CA GLN A 288 16.70 27.07 -14.87
C GLN A 288 17.80 26.21 -14.24
N ILE A 289 17.39 25.28 -13.38
CA ILE A 289 18.26 24.39 -12.62
C ILE A 289 17.66 22.98 -12.57
N GLU A 290 18.51 21.97 -12.41
CA GLU A 290 18.11 20.61 -12.09
C GLU A 290 18.37 20.34 -10.60
N ILE A 291 17.34 19.92 -9.88
CA ILE A 291 17.40 19.66 -8.45
C ILE A 291 17.41 18.16 -8.26
N ILE A 292 18.43 17.70 -7.56
CA ILE A 292 18.68 16.29 -7.32
C ILE A 292 18.20 15.95 -5.91
N TYR A 293 17.20 15.08 -5.86
CA TYR A 293 16.63 14.56 -4.63
C TYR A 293 17.12 13.14 -4.37
N LYS A 294 17.34 12.82 -3.09
CA LYS A 294 17.45 11.45 -2.59
C LYS A 294 16.68 11.38 -1.28
N ASN A 295 15.79 10.40 -1.16
CA ASN A 295 14.95 10.22 0.05
C ASN A 295 14.20 11.51 0.43
N SER A 296 13.60 12.18 -0.56
CA SER A 296 12.84 13.43 -0.39
C SER A 296 13.64 14.64 0.16
N SER A 297 14.97 14.51 0.29
CA SER A 297 15.90 15.59 0.64
C SER A 297 16.66 16.06 -0.59
N ILE A 298 16.89 17.36 -0.71
CA ILE A 298 17.75 17.94 -1.76
C ILE A 298 19.20 17.59 -1.43
N ILE A 299 19.83 16.76 -2.26
CA ILE A 299 21.24 16.41 -2.13
C ILE A 299 22.15 17.30 -2.95
N ASP A 300 21.65 17.85 -4.07
CA ASP A 300 22.42 18.74 -4.93
C ASP A 300 21.50 19.59 -5.82
N ILE A 301 22.03 20.71 -6.32
CA ILE A 301 21.38 21.56 -7.33
C ILE A 301 22.43 21.84 -8.40
N VAL A 302 22.15 21.40 -9.62
CA VAL A 302 23.09 21.46 -10.74
C VAL A 302 22.52 22.26 -11.91
N ASP A 303 23.42 22.73 -12.77
CA ASP A 303 23.02 23.42 -14.00
C ASP A 303 22.36 22.44 -14.99
N ILE A 304 21.37 22.91 -15.73
CA ILE A 304 20.78 22.14 -16.82
C ILE A 304 21.77 22.19 -17.99
N LYS A 305 22.38 21.05 -18.30
CA LYS A 305 23.13 20.88 -19.55
C LYS A 305 22.20 20.76 -20.75
#